data_AF-A0A847XJK7-F1
#
_entry.id   AF-A0A847XJK7-F1
#
_cell.length_a   1.000
_cell.length_b   1.000
_cell.length_c   1.000
_cell.angle_alpha   90.00
_cell.angle_beta   90.00
_cell.angle_gamma   90.00
#
_symmetry.space_group_name_H-M   'P 1'
#
loop_
_entity.id
_entity.type
_entity.pdbx_description
1 polymer ?
#
loop_
_entity_poly.entity_id
_entity_poly.type
_entity_poly.pdbx_seq_one_letter_code
_entity_poly.pdbx_strand_id
1 'polypeptide(L)'
;MLYIILIILYLIAFGFLAWRKMDWAIYMFIFGLPGYLIRFEVGPLPMTVLEGMILILFGIWGIKAFKHLSILIFKQFNFQRLKRWAERWKGLLGAIILFLFSASVAVVVSPETKAAMGLWKAYFVEPILFFIVFISVIQKDKLKNIIWALAGSSLVVSLVALYQKLTGNWIVNEFWAAEATRRVSGVFPYPNALALYVGPIIILLVGFLVYQIACRKRREGDDNQKSEIRNQKLRH
;
A
#
# COMPACT_ATOMS: atom_id res chain seq x y z
N MET A 1 -25.87 13.82 2.28
CA MET A 1 -25.09 14.99 1.79
C MET A 1 -23.83 15.26 2.60
N LEU A 2 -23.89 15.37 3.93
CA LEU A 2 -22.71 15.64 4.79
C LEU A 2 -21.54 14.66 4.56
N TYR A 3 -21.81 13.35 4.49
CA TYR A 3 -20.80 12.32 4.23
C TYR A 3 -20.02 12.55 2.92
N ILE A 4 -20.71 12.92 1.84
CA ILE A 4 -20.09 13.19 0.53
C ILE A 4 -19.20 14.43 0.62
N ILE A 5 -19.65 15.47 1.33
CA ILE A 5 -18.87 16.70 1.56
C ILE A 5 -17.58 16.38 2.32
N LEU A 6 -17.64 15.52 3.35
CA LEU A 6 -16.46 15.08 4.09
C LEU A 6 -15.47 14.31 3.21
N ILE A 7 -15.95 13.44 2.33
CA ILE A 7 -15.09 12.72 1.38
C ILE A 7 -14.43 13.69 0.40
N ILE A 8 -15.19 14.62 -0.17
CA ILE A 8 -14.64 15.61 -1.11
C ILE A 8 -13.58 16.47 -0.41
N LEU A 9 -13.87 16.95 0.80
CA LEU A 9 -12.92 17.73 1.60
C LEU A 9 -11.64 16.92 1.90
N TYR A 10 -11.80 15.65 2.27
CA TYR A 10 -10.69 14.73 2.48
C TYR A 10 -9.83 14.57 1.21
N LEU A 11 -10.45 14.32 0.05
CA LEU A 11 -9.75 14.16 -1.22
C LEU A 11 -9.04 15.46 -1.65
N ILE A 12 -9.63 16.62 -1.42
CA ILE A 12 -8.99 17.92 -1.67
C ILE A 12 -7.76 18.10 -0.77
N ALA A 13 -7.89 17.84 0.53
CA ALA A 13 -6.79 17.91 1.47
C ALA A 13 -5.66 16.92 1.11
N PHE A 14 -6.03 15.70 0.71
CA PHE A 14 -5.09 14.70 0.22
C PHE A 14 -4.39 15.15 -1.07
N GLY A 15 -5.12 15.76 -2.02
CA GLY A 15 -4.55 16.35 -3.23
C GLY A 15 -3.56 17.48 -2.94
N PHE A 16 -3.89 18.35 -1.98
CA PHE A 16 -2.96 19.37 -1.51
C PHE A 16 -1.69 18.76 -0.90
N LEU A 17 -1.83 17.71 -0.08
CA LEU A 17 -0.69 16.96 0.47
C LEU A 17 0.17 16.36 -0.65
N ALA A 18 -0.42 15.67 -1.62
CA ALA A 18 0.27 15.08 -2.76
C ALA A 18 0.97 16.14 -3.63
N TRP A 19 0.38 17.33 -3.74
CA TRP A 19 1.00 18.46 -4.43
C TRP A 19 2.24 19.00 -3.70
N ARG A 20 2.23 19.06 -2.36
CA ARG A 20 3.38 19.55 -1.58
C ARG A 20 4.44 18.48 -1.32
N LYS A 21 4.03 17.29 -0.90
CA LYS A 21 4.90 16.19 -0.46
C LYS A 21 4.31 14.84 -0.90
N MET A 22 4.72 14.40 -2.09
CA MET A 22 4.19 13.20 -2.72
C MET A 22 4.50 11.92 -1.90
N ASP A 23 5.67 11.86 -1.28
CA ASP A 23 6.07 10.76 -0.39
C ASP A 23 5.14 10.63 0.82
N TRP A 24 4.79 11.74 1.46
CA TRP A 24 3.82 11.76 2.56
C TRP A 24 2.42 11.34 2.13
N ALA A 25 1.98 11.75 0.94
CA ALA A 25 0.71 11.29 0.39
C ALA A 25 0.71 9.76 0.14
N ILE A 26 1.83 9.19 -0.32
CA ILE A 26 1.97 7.73 -0.45
C ILE A 26 1.93 7.05 0.94
N TYR A 27 2.57 7.62 1.97
CA TYR A 27 2.49 7.08 3.33
C TYR A 27 1.06 7.09 3.85
N MET A 28 0.33 8.19 3.62
CA MET A 28 -1.06 8.32 4.01
C MET A 28 -1.96 7.35 3.24
N PHE A 29 -1.70 7.12 1.95
CA PHE A 29 -2.38 6.11 1.14
C PHE A 29 -2.19 4.70 1.71
N ILE A 30 -0.95 4.32 2.02
CA ILE A 30 -0.63 3.00 2.57
C ILE A 30 -1.21 2.82 3.97
N PHE A 31 -1.19 3.88 4.79
CA PHE A 31 -1.86 3.90 6.07
C PHE A 31 -3.39 3.73 5.91
N GLY A 32 -3.96 4.36 4.89
CA GLY A 32 -5.40 4.36 4.58
C GLY A 32 -5.89 3.18 3.74
N LEU A 33 -5.11 2.10 3.57
CA LEU A 33 -5.53 0.94 2.77
C LEU A 33 -6.91 0.39 3.12
N PRO A 34 -7.32 0.25 4.41
CA PRO A 34 -8.68 -0.18 4.76
C PRO A 34 -9.80 0.74 4.23
N GLY A 35 -9.46 1.95 3.78
CA GLY A 35 -10.36 2.92 3.17
C GLY A 35 -11.01 2.47 1.86
N TYR A 36 -10.61 1.34 1.26
CA TYR A 36 -11.35 0.74 0.12
C TYR A 36 -12.80 0.38 0.45
N LEU A 37 -13.11 0.21 1.75
CA LEU A 37 -14.47 -0.03 2.24
C LEU A 37 -15.38 1.20 2.10
N ILE A 38 -14.79 2.40 2.04
CA ILE A 38 -15.52 3.66 1.95
C ILE A 38 -15.86 3.90 0.48
N ARG A 39 -17.10 3.53 0.12
CA ARG A 39 -17.66 3.67 -1.23
C ARG A 39 -18.49 4.94 -1.33
N PHE A 40 -18.46 5.57 -2.49
CA PHE A 40 -19.30 6.71 -2.85
C PHE A 40 -19.59 6.70 -4.36
N GLU A 41 -20.61 7.43 -4.77
CA GLU A 41 -21.05 7.49 -6.17
C GLU A 41 -20.63 8.82 -6.78
N VAL A 42 -19.97 8.76 -7.94
CA VAL A 42 -19.69 9.92 -8.79
C VAL A 42 -20.52 9.76 -10.06
N GLY A 43 -21.72 10.34 -10.05
CA GLY A 43 -22.71 10.11 -11.10
C GLY A 43 -23.08 8.61 -11.18
N PRO A 44 -22.96 7.94 -12.34
CA PRO A 44 -23.33 6.54 -12.49
C PRO A 44 -22.24 5.55 -12.06
N LEU A 45 -21.05 6.03 -11.67
CA LEU A 45 -19.89 5.18 -11.41
C LEU A 45 -19.64 5.04 -9.88
N PRO A 46 -19.68 3.81 -9.34
CA PRO A 46 -19.25 3.56 -7.97
C PRO A 46 -17.74 3.70 -7.89
N MET A 47 -17.30 4.52 -6.94
CA MET A 47 -15.90 4.75 -6.62
C MET A 47 -15.61 4.46 -5.15
N THR A 48 -14.33 4.23 -4.86
CA THR A 48 -13.84 4.14 -3.48
C THR A 48 -12.97 5.33 -3.13
N VAL A 49 -12.84 5.64 -1.84
CA VAL A 49 -11.88 6.65 -1.38
C VAL A 49 -10.46 6.29 -1.83
N LEU A 50 -10.12 5.00 -1.80
CA LEU A 50 -8.82 4.51 -2.23
C LEU A 50 -8.57 4.76 -3.72
N GLU A 51 -9.58 4.50 -4.57
CA GLU A 51 -9.53 4.80 -6.01
C GLU A 51 -9.31 6.30 -6.25
N GLY A 52 -10.05 7.17 -5.54
CA GLY A 52 -9.85 8.61 -5.60
C GLY A 52 -8.43 9.04 -5.22
N MET A 53 -7.86 8.44 -4.18
CA MET A 53 -6.46 8.70 -3.77
C MET A 53 -5.45 8.26 -4.85
N ILE A 54 -5.64 7.10 -5.48
CA ILE A 54 -4.77 6.62 -6.57
C ILE A 54 -4.82 7.58 -7.76
N LEU A 55 -6.02 7.98 -8.18
CA LEU A 55 -6.19 8.91 -9.30
C LEU A 55 -5.55 10.27 -9.02
N ILE A 56 -5.67 10.78 -7.79
CA ILE A 56 -5.01 12.01 -7.37
C ILE A 56 -3.47 11.85 -7.39
N LEU A 57 -2.94 10.77 -6.81
CA LEU A 57 -1.51 10.49 -6.82
C LEU A 57 -0.97 10.42 -8.25
N PHE A 58 -1.63 9.66 -9.12
CA PHE A 58 -1.23 9.48 -10.51
C PHE A 58 -1.36 10.77 -11.31
N GLY A 59 -2.46 11.51 -11.15
CA GLY A 59 -2.68 12.79 -11.84
C GLY A 59 -1.64 13.84 -11.46
N ILE A 60 -1.39 14.04 -10.15
CA ILE A 60 -0.40 15.01 -9.68
C ILE A 60 1.02 14.59 -10.08
N TRP A 61 1.33 13.29 -9.98
CA TRP A 61 2.61 12.75 -10.44
C TRP A 61 2.79 13.02 -11.93
N GLY A 62 1.78 12.74 -12.74
CA GLY A 62 1.77 13.01 -14.17
C GLY A 62 2.01 14.49 -14.46
N ILE A 63 1.25 15.41 -13.83
CA ILE A 63 1.41 16.85 -14.03
C ILE A 63 2.83 17.31 -13.66
N LYS A 64 3.39 16.82 -12.55
CA LYS A 64 4.77 17.16 -12.14
C LYS A 64 5.80 16.58 -13.11
N ALA A 65 5.59 15.36 -13.59
CA ALA A 65 6.44 14.69 -14.56
C ALA A 65 6.38 15.36 -15.95
N PHE A 66 5.25 15.94 -16.34
CA PHE A 66 5.13 16.73 -17.58
C PHE A 66 5.73 18.13 -17.43
N LYS A 67 5.52 18.82 -16.30
CA LYS A 67 6.08 20.17 -16.05
C LYS A 67 7.60 20.16 -15.93
N HIS A 68 8.15 19.19 -15.21
CA HIS A 68 9.56 18.87 -15.30
C HIS A 68 9.72 17.94 -16.51
N LEU A 69 9.85 18.52 -17.71
CA LEU A 69 10.33 17.84 -18.92
C LEU A 69 11.78 17.34 -18.76
N SER A 70 12.19 16.93 -17.56
CA SER A 70 13.36 16.13 -17.34
C SER A 70 13.05 14.74 -17.85
N ILE A 71 13.48 14.55 -19.09
CA ILE A 71 13.94 13.33 -19.75
C ILE A 71 14.47 12.23 -18.79
N LEU A 72 14.83 12.52 -17.54
CA LEU A 72 15.30 11.58 -16.49
C LEU A 72 14.36 10.40 -16.17
N ILE A 73 13.02 10.55 -16.16
CA ILE A 73 12.11 9.41 -15.88
C ILE A 73 12.21 8.37 -17.01
N PHE A 74 12.28 8.82 -18.27
CA PHE A 74 12.51 7.95 -19.42
C PHE A 74 14.00 7.55 -19.58
N LYS A 75 14.97 8.38 -19.15
CA LYS A 75 16.42 8.08 -19.23
C LYS A 75 16.87 7.03 -18.20
N GLN A 76 16.21 6.97 -17.03
CA GLN A 76 16.43 5.91 -16.03
C GLN A 76 15.59 4.65 -16.29
N PHE A 77 14.51 4.75 -17.06
CA PHE A 77 13.83 3.58 -17.63
C PHE A 77 14.74 2.95 -18.69
N ASN A 78 15.72 2.17 -18.23
CA ASN A 78 16.62 1.47 -19.10
C ASN A 78 15.83 0.35 -19.81
N PHE A 79 15.26 0.70 -20.96
CA PHE A 79 14.44 -0.20 -21.77
C PHE A 79 15.20 -1.48 -22.13
N GLN A 80 16.54 -1.42 -22.21
CA GLN A 80 17.38 -2.60 -22.41
C GLN A 80 17.42 -3.52 -21.18
N ARG A 81 17.30 -2.99 -19.96
CA ARG A 81 17.18 -3.79 -18.74
C ARG A 81 15.81 -4.45 -18.65
N LEU A 82 14.75 -3.74 -19.02
CA LEU A 82 13.40 -4.29 -19.11
C LEU A 82 13.31 -5.36 -20.20
N LYS A 83 13.90 -5.10 -21.39
CA LYS A 83 13.95 -6.07 -22.50
C LYS A 83 14.74 -7.32 -22.14
N ARG A 84 15.93 -7.19 -21.51
CA ARG A 84 16.69 -8.35 -21.01
C ARG A 84 15.96 -9.12 -19.93
N TRP A 85 15.25 -8.42 -19.04
CA TRP A 85 14.42 -9.06 -18.02
C TRP A 85 13.24 -9.80 -18.66
N ALA A 86 12.57 -9.17 -19.63
CA ALA A 86 11.47 -9.76 -20.38
C ALA A 86 11.92 -10.98 -21.20
N GLU A 87 13.10 -10.92 -21.82
CA GLU A 87 13.69 -12.04 -22.54
C GLU A 87 14.09 -13.20 -21.62
N ARG A 88 14.56 -12.89 -20.41
CA ARG A 88 14.89 -13.90 -19.39
C ARG A 88 13.64 -14.58 -18.81
N TRP A 89 12.51 -13.87 -18.75
CA TRP A 89 11.27 -14.33 -18.12
C TRP A 89 10.11 -14.45 -19.11
N LYS A 90 10.40 -14.74 -20.40
CA LYS A 90 9.37 -14.83 -21.47
C LYS A 90 8.19 -15.73 -21.09
N GLY A 91 8.46 -16.87 -20.45
CA GLY A 91 7.42 -17.80 -19.99
C GLY A 91 6.47 -17.18 -18.95
N LEU A 92 7.02 -16.47 -17.96
CA LEU A 92 6.21 -15.75 -16.96
C LEU A 92 5.45 -14.59 -17.57
N LEU A 93 6.06 -13.84 -18.50
CA LEU A 93 5.35 -12.77 -19.19
C LEU A 93 4.20 -13.30 -20.04
N GLY A 94 4.39 -14.44 -20.72
CA GLY A 94 3.32 -15.14 -21.40
C GLY A 94 2.17 -15.49 -20.45
N ALA A 95 2.49 -16.04 -19.26
CA ALA A 95 1.49 -16.36 -18.25
C ALA A 95 0.76 -15.11 -17.72
N ILE A 96 1.47 -14.00 -17.47
CA ILE A 96 0.88 -12.73 -17.03
C ILE A 96 -0.06 -12.17 -18.10
N ILE A 97 0.37 -12.17 -19.37
CA ILE A 97 -0.44 -11.68 -20.49
C ILE A 97 -1.68 -12.55 -20.65
N LEU A 98 -1.53 -13.88 -20.61
CA LEU A 98 -2.65 -14.80 -20.73
C LEU A 98 -3.63 -14.67 -19.55
N PHE A 99 -3.13 -14.43 -18.34
CA PHE A 99 -3.95 -14.16 -17.17
C PHE A 99 -4.73 -12.85 -17.29
N LEU A 100 -4.07 -11.75 -17.69
CA LEU A 100 -4.72 -10.45 -17.92
C LEU A 100 -5.73 -10.52 -19.07
N PHE A 101 -5.41 -11.27 -20.12
CA PHE A 101 -6.33 -11.51 -21.23
C PHE A 101 -7.56 -12.30 -20.76
N SER A 102 -7.35 -13.39 -20.02
CA SER A 102 -8.43 -14.18 -19.42
C SER A 102 -9.32 -13.34 -18.50
N ALA A 103 -8.72 -12.49 -17.65
CA ALA A 103 -9.47 -11.58 -16.79
C ALA A 103 -10.28 -10.54 -17.60
N SER A 104 -9.74 -10.05 -18.71
CA SER A 104 -10.44 -9.09 -19.58
C SER A 104 -11.60 -9.75 -20.33
N VAL A 105 -11.42 -10.98 -20.81
CA VAL A 105 -12.50 -11.78 -21.42
C VAL A 105 -13.59 -12.09 -20.39
N ALA A 106 -13.23 -12.40 -19.15
CA ALA A 106 -14.18 -12.66 -18.07
C ALA A 106 -15.11 -11.46 -17.79
N VAL A 107 -14.62 -10.22 -17.95
CA VAL A 107 -15.46 -9.02 -17.81
C VAL A 107 -16.55 -8.98 -18.89
N VAL A 108 -16.20 -9.31 -20.13
CA VAL A 108 -17.12 -9.27 -21.28
C VAL A 108 -18.16 -10.38 -21.20
N VAL A 109 -17.76 -11.57 -20.73
CA VAL A 109 -18.64 -12.75 -20.62
C VAL A 109 -19.53 -12.69 -19.37
N SER A 110 -19.21 -11.82 -18.39
CA SER A 110 -19.95 -11.75 -17.13
C SER A 110 -21.39 -11.26 -17.34
N PRO A 111 -22.39 -11.92 -16.75
CA PRO A 111 -23.77 -11.40 -16.70
C PRO A 111 -23.86 -10.03 -16.02
N GLU A 112 -22.96 -9.76 -15.06
CA GLU A 112 -22.90 -8.52 -14.28
C GLU A 112 -21.66 -7.70 -14.67
N THR A 113 -21.65 -7.24 -15.93
CA THR A 113 -20.51 -6.52 -16.54
C THR A 113 -20.03 -5.33 -15.70
N LYS A 114 -20.94 -4.59 -15.07
CA LYS A 114 -20.59 -3.45 -14.20
C LYS A 114 -19.79 -3.88 -12.98
N ALA A 115 -20.21 -4.94 -12.30
CA ALA A 115 -19.51 -5.48 -11.13
C ALA A 115 -18.16 -6.08 -11.55
N ALA A 116 -18.13 -6.82 -12.67
CA ALA A 116 -16.92 -7.42 -13.20
C ALA A 116 -15.89 -6.36 -13.62
N MET A 117 -16.31 -5.28 -14.27
CA MET A 117 -15.45 -4.15 -14.62
C MET A 117 -14.91 -3.44 -13.38
N GLY A 118 -15.74 -3.33 -12.32
CA GLY A 118 -15.32 -2.84 -11.01
C GLY A 118 -14.21 -3.67 -10.38
N LEU A 119 -14.32 -5.00 -10.43
CA LEU A 119 -13.26 -5.90 -9.97
C LEU A 119 -12.00 -5.77 -10.85
N TRP A 120 -12.17 -5.77 -12.17
CA TRP A 120 -11.04 -5.68 -13.08
C TRP A 120 -10.22 -4.39 -12.88
N LYS A 121 -10.87 -3.24 -12.72
CA LYS A 121 -10.15 -1.99 -12.43
C LYS A 121 -9.42 -2.04 -11.08
N ALA A 122 -10.07 -2.56 -10.04
CA ALA A 122 -9.53 -2.57 -8.67
C ALA A 122 -8.37 -3.56 -8.49
N TYR A 123 -8.40 -4.71 -9.18
CA TYR A 123 -7.37 -5.74 -9.06
C TYR A 123 -6.21 -5.56 -10.05
N PHE A 124 -6.41 -4.89 -11.18
CA PHE A 124 -5.38 -4.75 -12.22
C PHE A 124 -4.97 -3.31 -12.46
N VAL A 125 -5.89 -2.44 -12.85
CA VAL A 125 -5.57 -1.07 -13.28
C VAL A 125 -5.04 -0.24 -12.11
N GLU A 126 -5.78 -0.19 -11.01
CA GLU A 126 -5.45 0.61 -9.83
C GLU A 126 -4.08 0.24 -9.23
N PRO A 127 -3.75 -1.05 -9.00
CA PRO A 127 -2.43 -1.45 -8.54
C PRO A 127 -1.30 -1.08 -9.50
N ILE A 128 -1.52 -1.15 -10.82
CA ILE A 128 -0.52 -0.75 -11.83
C ILE A 128 -0.27 0.76 -11.76
N LEU A 129 -1.33 1.57 -11.71
CA LEU A 129 -1.21 3.03 -11.59
C LEU A 129 -0.46 3.41 -10.31
N PHE A 130 -0.84 2.82 -9.18
CA PHE A 130 -0.14 3.06 -7.91
C PHE A 130 1.31 2.59 -7.96
N PHE A 131 1.58 1.42 -8.55
CA PHE A 131 2.94 0.89 -8.68
C PHE A 131 3.86 1.86 -9.45
N ILE A 132 3.38 2.43 -10.56
CA ILE A 132 4.14 3.41 -11.35
C ILE A 132 4.51 4.63 -10.50
N VAL A 133 3.55 5.20 -9.76
CA VAL A 133 3.81 6.34 -8.87
C VAL A 133 4.77 5.94 -7.75
N PHE A 134 4.53 4.79 -7.13
CA PHE A 134 5.30 4.28 -6.00
C PHE A 134 6.79 4.14 -6.35
N ILE A 135 7.13 3.43 -7.43
CA ILE A 135 8.53 3.22 -7.82
C ILE A 135 9.20 4.51 -8.30
N SER A 136 8.42 5.47 -8.80
CA SER A 136 8.93 6.75 -9.29
C SER A 136 9.22 7.73 -8.16
N VAL A 137 8.53 7.62 -7.03
CA VAL A 137 8.58 8.59 -5.92
C VAL A 137 9.34 8.05 -4.70
N ILE A 138 9.14 6.77 -4.35
CA ILE A 138 9.69 6.18 -3.14
C ILE A 138 11.08 5.61 -3.41
N GLN A 139 12.08 6.24 -2.81
CA GLN A 139 13.47 5.78 -2.82
C GLN A 139 13.73 4.74 -1.72
N LYS A 140 14.86 4.01 -1.83
CA LYS A 140 15.20 2.89 -0.93
C LYS A 140 15.31 3.29 0.53
N ASP A 141 15.87 4.46 0.83
CA ASP A 141 16.00 5.04 2.17
C ASP A 141 14.65 5.35 2.81
N LYS A 142 13.62 5.58 1.98
CA LYS A 142 12.24 5.88 2.39
C LYS A 142 11.37 4.63 2.59
N LEU A 143 11.85 3.43 2.23
CA LEU A 143 11.09 2.18 2.42
C LEU A 143 10.75 1.92 3.89
N LYS A 144 11.60 2.35 4.83
CA LYS A 144 11.30 2.26 6.27
C LYS A 144 9.99 2.97 6.64
N ASN A 145 9.68 4.10 6.00
CA ASN A 145 8.47 4.87 6.28
C ASN A 145 7.22 4.16 5.74
N ILE A 146 7.36 3.37 4.67
CA ILE A 146 6.30 2.50 4.17
C ILE A 146 5.95 1.43 5.21
N ILE A 147 6.97 0.80 5.79
CA ILE A 147 6.79 -0.20 6.85
C ILE A 147 6.14 0.45 8.07
N TRP A 148 6.55 1.65 8.46
CA TRP A 148 5.89 2.40 9.55
C TRP A 148 4.45 2.79 9.25
N ALA A 149 4.12 3.15 8.00
CA ALA A 149 2.74 3.43 7.60
C ALA A 149 1.85 2.18 7.70
N LEU A 150 2.36 1.02 7.25
CA LEU A 150 1.69 -0.27 7.43
C LEU A 150 1.55 -0.63 8.91
N ALA A 151 2.59 -0.39 9.73
CA ALA A 151 2.55 -0.60 11.17
C ALA A 151 1.43 0.22 11.81
N GLY A 152 1.37 1.52 11.51
CA GLY A 152 0.33 2.42 11.99
C GLY A 152 -1.07 1.97 11.58
N SER A 153 -1.25 1.56 10.33
CA SER A 153 -2.54 1.06 9.86
C SER A 153 -2.97 -0.22 10.59
N SER A 154 -2.04 -1.19 10.68
CA SER A 154 -2.30 -2.45 11.38
C SER A 154 -2.57 -2.23 12.87
N LEU A 155 -1.92 -1.25 13.50
CA LEU A 155 -2.16 -0.87 14.89
C LEU A 155 -3.59 -0.35 15.07
N VAL A 156 -4.02 0.61 14.23
CA VAL A 156 -5.39 1.17 14.32
C VAL A 156 -6.44 0.05 14.16
N VAL A 157 -6.28 -0.79 13.15
CA VAL A 157 -7.19 -1.91 12.89
C VAL A 157 -7.19 -2.91 14.06
N SER A 158 -6.02 -3.18 14.64
CA SER A 158 -5.88 -4.10 15.78
C SER A 158 -6.48 -3.53 17.06
N LEU A 159 -6.39 -2.21 17.30
CA LEU A 159 -7.03 -1.55 18.43
C LEU A 159 -8.56 -1.65 18.35
N VAL A 160 -9.14 -1.46 17.15
CA VAL A 160 -10.58 -1.68 16.93
C VAL A 160 -10.95 -3.14 17.19
N ALA A 161 -10.15 -4.08 16.70
CA ALA A 161 -10.39 -5.51 16.93
C ALA A 161 -10.28 -5.89 18.42
N LEU A 162 -9.34 -5.30 19.16
CA LEU A 162 -9.21 -5.50 20.61
C LEU A 162 -10.44 -4.96 21.36
N TYR A 163 -10.91 -3.77 20.99
CA TYR A 163 -12.14 -3.20 21.54
C TYR A 163 -13.36 -4.13 21.29
N GLN A 164 -13.51 -4.64 20.06
CA GLN A 164 -14.53 -5.63 19.72
C GLN A 164 -14.38 -6.92 20.55
N LYS A 165 -13.14 -7.38 20.78
CA LYS A 165 -12.90 -8.61 21.56
C LYS A 165 -13.37 -8.46 23.00
N LEU A 166 -13.14 -7.30 23.61
CA LEU A 166 -13.51 -7.03 25.00
C LEU A 166 -15.01 -6.78 25.16
N THR A 167 -15.59 -5.93 24.33
CA THR A 167 -16.96 -5.45 24.51
C THR A 167 -18.02 -6.26 23.77
N GLY A 168 -17.65 -6.98 22.70
CA GLY A 168 -18.60 -7.58 21.76
C GLY A 168 -19.33 -6.55 20.88
N ASN A 169 -19.15 -5.25 21.13
CA ASN A 169 -19.78 -4.18 20.37
C ASN A 169 -19.12 -4.01 19.00
N TRP A 170 -19.86 -3.41 18.05
CA TRP A 170 -19.41 -3.17 16.67
C TRP A 170 -19.08 -4.44 15.86
N ILE A 171 -19.55 -5.60 16.32
CA ILE A 171 -19.59 -6.82 15.53
C ILE A 171 -21.00 -6.91 14.94
N VAL A 172 -21.12 -6.68 13.63
CA VAL A 172 -22.44 -6.60 12.94
C VAL A 172 -23.17 -7.94 12.95
N ASN A 173 -22.44 -9.06 12.93
CA ASN A 173 -23.01 -10.39 12.90
C ASN A 173 -23.18 -10.94 14.32
N GLU A 174 -24.42 -11.19 14.73
CA GLU A 174 -24.75 -11.67 16.09
C GLU A 174 -24.06 -12.99 16.45
N PHE A 175 -23.94 -13.92 15.49
CA PHE A 175 -23.25 -15.20 15.69
C PHE A 175 -21.74 -15.00 15.98
N TRP A 176 -21.13 -13.96 15.41
CA TRP A 176 -19.74 -13.58 15.74
C TRP A 176 -19.62 -12.71 16.99
N ALA A 177 -20.69 -12.06 17.43
CA ALA A 177 -20.71 -11.22 18.63
C ALA A 177 -20.87 -12.07 19.91
N ALA A 178 -21.56 -13.21 19.80
CA ALA A 178 -21.80 -14.15 20.88
C ALA A 178 -20.53 -14.48 21.66
N GLU A 179 -20.58 -14.35 22.98
CA GLU A 179 -19.40 -14.42 23.85
C GLU A 179 -18.65 -15.77 23.72
N ALA A 180 -19.39 -16.87 23.65
CA ALA A 180 -18.85 -18.22 23.51
C ALA A 180 -18.06 -18.43 22.20
N THR A 181 -18.44 -17.74 21.11
CA THR A 181 -17.88 -17.92 19.76
C THR A 181 -17.32 -16.62 19.19
N ARG A 182 -16.92 -15.67 20.04
CA ARG A 182 -16.65 -14.28 19.62
C ARG A 182 -15.52 -14.18 18.60
N ARG A 183 -15.85 -13.69 17.40
CA ARG A 183 -14.92 -13.47 16.28
C ARG A 183 -14.88 -11.98 15.90
N VAL A 184 -13.71 -11.38 16.01
CA VAL A 184 -13.50 -9.96 15.72
C VAL A 184 -13.22 -9.74 14.23
N SER A 185 -13.78 -8.67 13.66
CA SER A 185 -13.58 -8.30 12.26
C SER A 185 -12.81 -6.98 12.09
N GLY A 186 -12.55 -6.26 13.17
CA GLY A 186 -11.96 -4.93 13.15
C GLY A 186 -12.86 -3.99 12.35
N VAL A 187 -12.26 -3.28 11.39
CA VAL A 187 -12.99 -2.42 10.46
C VAL A 187 -13.57 -3.17 9.25
N PHE A 188 -13.30 -4.47 9.11
CA PHE A 188 -13.68 -5.25 7.95
C PHE A 188 -15.06 -5.91 8.11
N PRO A 189 -15.74 -6.26 7.00
CA PRO A 189 -17.06 -6.90 7.06
C PRO A 189 -17.05 -8.33 7.62
N TYR A 190 -15.89 -9.01 7.65
CA TYR A 190 -15.79 -10.38 8.13
C TYR A 190 -14.43 -10.66 8.81
N PRO A 191 -14.38 -11.57 9.82
CA PRO A 191 -13.17 -11.85 10.60
C PRO A 191 -11.95 -12.29 9.78
N ASN A 192 -12.18 -13.01 8.68
CA ASN A 192 -11.07 -13.52 7.87
C ASN A 192 -10.32 -12.39 7.13
N ALA A 193 -11.00 -11.29 6.76
CA ALA A 193 -10.34 -10.15 6.11
C ALA A 193 -9.33 -9.47 7.05
N LEU A 194 -9.66 -9.41 8.35
CA LEU A 194 -8.74 -8.88 9.36
C LEU A 194 -7.43 -9.67 9.38
N ALA A 195 -7.52 -11.00 9.40
CA ALA A 195 -6.35 -11.88 9.41
C ALA A 195 -5.54 -11.76 8.11
N LEU A 196 -6.21 -11.71 6.95
CA LEU A 196 -5.56 -11.54 5.64
C LEU A 196 -4.83 -10.19 5.52
N TYR A 197 -5.34 -9.15 6.17
CA TYR A 197 -4.70 -7.84 6.19
C TYR A 197 -3.51 -7.78 7.16
N VAL A 198 -3.72 -8.17 8.42
CA VAL A 198 -2.72 -8.02 9.49
C VAL A 198 -1.61 -9.06 9.42
N GLY A 199 -1.92 -10.30 9.03
CA GLY A 199 -0.97 -11.43 8.97
C GLY A 199 0.34 -11.13 8.24
N PRO A 200 0.31 -10.74 6.94
CA PRO A 200 1.54 -10.42 6.21
C PRO A 200 2.25 -9.17 6.75
N ILE A 201 1.52 -8.20 7.29
CA ILE A 201 2.12 -7.00 7.89
C ILE A 201 2.92 -7.38 9.14
N ILE A 202 2.39 -8.24 10.01
CA ILE A 202 3.12 -8.71 11.21
C ILE A 202 4.43 -9.39 10.80
N ILE A 203 4.40 -10.30 9.83
CA ILE A 203 5.61 -10.99 9.36
C ILE A 203 6.64 -9.97 8.86
N LEU A 204 6.21 -8.99 8.07
CA LEU A 204 7.06 -7.91 7.57
C LEU A 204 7.66 -7.09 8.73
N LEU A 205 6.86 -6.74 9.75
CA LEU A 205 7.31 -5.97 10.90
C LEU A 205 8.31 -6.73 11.77
N VAL A 206 8.08 -8.02 12.00
CA VAL A 206 9.02 -8.88 12.73
C VAL A 206 10.35 -8.95 11.99
N GLY A 207 10.31 -9.21 10.67
CA GLY A 207 11.52 -9.22 9.84
C GLY A 207 12.27 -7.89 9.87
N PHE A 208 11.55 -6.76 9.81
CA PHE A 208 12.12 -5.43 9.90
C PHE A 208 12.78 -5.15 11.26
N LEU A 209 12.15 -5.56 12.36
CA LEU A 209 12.68 -5.39 13.71
C LEU A 209 13.94 -6.23 13.92
N VAL A 210 13.94 -7.49 13.49
CA VAL A 210 15.12 -8.37 13.52
C VAL A 210 16.27 -7.75 12.73
N TYR A 211 15.98 -7.24 11.53
CA TYR A 211 16.98 -6.56 10.70
C TYR A 211 17.58 -5.32 11.40
N GLN A 212 16.76 -4.48 12.02
CA GLN A 212 17.26 -3.31 12.74
C GLN A 212 18.17 -3.68 13.92
N ILE A 213 17.79 -4.69 14.70
CA ILE A 213 18.59 -5.17 15.83
C ILE A 213 19.94 -5.71 15.34
N ALA A 214 19.93 -6.50 14.26
CA ALA A 214 21.15 -7.05 13.66
C ALA A 214 22.09 -5.95 13.14
N CYS A 215 21.55 -4.96 12.42
CA CYS A 215 22.33 -3.83 11.93
C CYS A 215 22.91 -2.96 13.06
N ARG A 216 22.17 -2.79 14.16
CA ARG A 216 22.64 -2.04 15.32
C ARG A 216 23.84 -2.71 15.98
N LYS A 217 23.77 -4.01 16.27
CA LYS A 217 24.89 -4.78 16.86
C LYS A 217 26.16 -4.71 16.01
N ARG A 218 26.02 -4.75 14.68
CA ARG A 218 27.17 -4.67 13.76
C ARG A 218 27.87 -3.31 13.84
N ARG A 219 27.11 -2.21 13.94
CA ARG A 219 27.68 -0.86 14.09
C ARG A 219 28.40 -0.70 15.42
N GLU A 220 27.81 -1.19 16.51
CA GLU A 220 28.44 -1.17 17.84
C GLU A 220 29.78 -1.96 17.85
N GLY A 221 29.83 -3.10 17.15
CA GLY A 221 31.07 -3.86 16.96
C GLY A 221 32.16 -3.12 16.18
N ASP A 222 31.80 -2.51 15.04
CA ASP A 222 32.73 -1.74 14.21
C ASP A 222 33.28 -0.50 14.96
N ASP A 223 32.46 0.17 15.76
CA ASP A 223 32.85 1.35 16.53
C ASP A 223 33.78 0.98 17.70
N ASN A 224 33.52 -0.13 18.38
CA ASN A 224 34.41 -0.67 19.41
C ASN A 224 35.79 -1.01 18.82
N GLN A 225 35.84 -1.70 17.68
CA GLN A 225 37.11 -2.05 17.03
C GLN A 225 37.92 -0.81 16.60
N LYS A 226 37.26 0.24 16.08
CA LYS A 226 37.93 1.50 15.75
C LYS A 226 38.48 2.21 16.98
N SER A 227 37.76 2.16 18.10
CA SER A 227 38.20 2.77 19.36
C SER A 227 39.44 2.08 19.93
N GLU A 228 39.51 0.75 19.84
CA GLU A 228 40.68 -0.03 20.26
C GLU A 228 41.92 0.29 19.41
N ILE A 229 41.78 0.34 18.08
CA ILE A 229 42.87 0.70 17.16
C ILE A 229 43.38 2.13 17.45
N ARG A 230 42.47 3.08 17.73
CA ARG A 230 42.85 4.46 18.07
C ARG A 230 43.60 4.52 19.39
N ASN A 231 43.17 3.76 20.40
CA ASN A 231 43.81 3.71 21.71
C ASN A 231 45.19 3.03 21.65
N GLN A 232 45.39 2.02 20.80
CA GLN A 232 46.70 1.42 20.56
C GLN A 232 47.68 2.40 19.90
N LYS A 233 47.22 3.20 18.93
CA LYS A 233 48.05 4.22 18.27
C LYS A 233 48.48 5.37 19.17
N LEU A 234 47.74 5.66 20.25
CA LEU A 234 48.10 6.72 21.22
C LEU A 234 49.08 6.25 22.29
N ARG A 235 49.35 4.94 22.37
CA ARG A 235 50.29 4.34 23.34
C ARG A 235 51.69 4.12 22.77
N HIS A 236 51.90 4.42 21.49
CA HIS A 236 53.18 4.38 20.79
C HIS A 236 53.55 5.80 20.34
#